data_AF-A0A368AKE9-F1
#
_entry.id   AF-A0A368AKE9-F1
#
_cell.length_a   1.000
_cell.length_b   1.000
_cell.length_c   1.000
_cell.angle_alpha   90.00
_cell.angle_beta   90.00
_cell.angle_gamma   90.00
#
_symmetry.space_group_name_H-M   'P 1'
#
loop_
_entity.id
_entity.type
_entity.pdbx_description
1 polymer ?
#
loop_
_entity_poly.entity_id
_entity_poly.type
_entity_poly.pdbx_seq_one_letter_code
_entity_poly.pdbx_strand_id
1 'polypeptide(L)'
;NLSVTVTGTTGGDFEKLDVSKTPAVTQVTDTIDTTTVTLTATSTVAEGGVVTYTASVNHKVTGSDLVVKLANGQTITIPVGESSASVPFT
;
A
#
# COMPACT_ATOMS: atom_id res chain seq x y z
N ASN A 1 -3.28 6.37 19.64
CA ASN A 1 -4.58 6.56 20.34
C ASN A 1 -4.53 7.89 21.07
N LEU A 2 -5.33 8.87 20.65
CA LEU A 2 -5.43 10.19 21.28
C LEU A 2 -6.85 10.38 21.79
N SER A 3 -7.00 10.61 23.09
CA SER A 3 -8.29 10.79 23.76
C SER A 3 -8.34 12.15 24.46
N VAL A 4 -9.37 12.95 24.17
CA VAL A 4 -9.62 14.25 24.81
C VAL A 4 -10.95 14.17 25.56
N THR A 5 -10.92 14.49 26.86
CA THR A 5 -12.11 14.55 27.72
C THR A 5 -12.34 16.00 28.15
N VAL A 6 -13.56 16.51 28.00
CA VAL A 6 -13.92 17.85 28.45
C VAL A 6 -14.03 17.83 29.99
N THR A 7 -13.12 18.51 30.67
CA THR A 7 -13.01 18.50 32.14
C THR A 7 -13.96 19.48 32.84
N GLY A 8 -14.70 20.30 32.10
CA GLY A 8 -15.76 21.15 32.65
C GLY A 8 -16.21 22.25 31.69
N THR A 9 -17.39 22.80 31.93
CA THR A 9 -17.90 24.03 31.30
C THR A 9 -18.23 25.03 32.41
N THR A 10 -17.85 26.29 32.25
CA THR A 10 -18.26 27.36 33.17
C THR A 10 -19.24 28.27 32.43
N GLY A 11 -20.50 28.30 32.89
CA GLY A 11 -21.55 29.16 32.37
C GLY A 11 -22.93 28.53 32.56
N GLY A 12 -23.86 29.28 33.14
CA GLY A 12 -25.26 28.88 33.25
C GLY A 12 -26.06 29.98 33.92
N ASP A 13 -26.95 30.61 33.17
CA ASP A 13 -28.06 31.38 33.74
C ASP A 13 -29.44 30.93 33.23
N PHE A 14 -29.58 30.22 32.08
CA PHE A 14 -30.91 29.72 31.63
C PHE A 14 -30.96 28.34 30.93
N GLU A 15 -29.86 27.79 30.41
CA GLU A 15 -29.89 26.52 29.69
C GLU A 15 -29.24 25.39 30.50
N LYS A 16 -30.05 24.40 30.88
CA LYS A 16 -29.56 23.11 31.37
C LYS A 16 -28.77 22.42 30.26
N LEU A 17 -27.47 22.67 30.19
CA LEU A 17 -26.56 22.05 29.24
C LEU A 17 -26.24 20.63 29.70
N ASP A 18 -26.99 19.66 29.19
CA ASP A 18 -26.77 18.24 29.43
C ASP A 18 -25.58 17.77 28.56
N VAL A 19 -24.37 17.80 29.13
CA VAL A 19 -23.17 17.30 28.45
C VAL A 19 -23.09 15.78 28.61
N SER A 20 -23.28 15.06 27.50
CA SER A 20 -23.06 13.62 27.46
C SER A 20 -21.64 13.28 27.96
N LYS A 21 -21.55 12.49 29.02
CA LYS A 21 -20.29 11.99 29.61
C LYS A 21 -19.65 10.87 28.77
N THR A 22 -20.31 10.44 27.69
CA THR A 22 -19.80 9.41 26.81
C THR A 22 -18.62 9.96 26.01
N PRO A 23 -17.41 9.41 26.16
CA PRO A 23 -16.26 9.86 25.39
C PRO A 23 -16.51 9.72 23.89
N ALA A 24 -16.19 10.74 23.11
CA ALA A 24 -16.15 10.61 21.66
C ALA A 24 -14.98 9.68 21.30
N VAL A 25 -15.30 8.47 20.83
CA VAL A 25 -14.29 7.50 20.40
C VAL A 25 -13.97 7.77 18.94
N THR A 26 -12.77 8.29 18.67
CA THR A 26 -12.19 8.34 17.33
C THR A 26 -11.44 7.03 17.09
N GLN A 27 -12.09 6.12 16.37
CA GLN A 27 -11.43 4.88 15.96
C GLN A 27 -10.45 5.20 14.83
N VAL A 28 -9.15 5.04 15.08
CA VAL A 28 -8.12 5.08 14.04
C VAL A 28 -7.95 3.65 13.55
N THR A 29 -8.59 3.33 12.44
CA THR A 29 -8.41 2.04 11.77
C THR A 29 -7.17 2.15 10.89
N ASP A 30 -6.03 1.68 11.41
CA ASP A 30 -4.85 1.49 10.56
C ASP A 30 -5.11 0.23 9.72
N THR A 31 -5.21 0.42 8.41
CA THR A 31 -5.41 -0.70 7.49
C THR A 31 -4.03 -1.20 7.10
N ILE A 32 -3.72 -2.46 7.45
CA ILE A 32 -2.46 -3.07 7.03
C ILE A 32 -2.51 -3.25 5.52
N ASP A 33 -1.82 -2.36 4.79
CA ASP A 33 -1.65 -2.44 3.35
C ASP A 33 -0.34 -3.16 3.03
N THR A 34 -0.42 -4.49 2.88
CA THR A 34 0.75 -5.30 2.52
C THR A 34 1.01 -5.23 1.01
N THR A 35 2.13 -4.65 0.62
CA THR A 35 2.62 -4.75 -0.76
C THR A 35 3.28 -6.12 -0.99
N THR A 36 2.77 -6.88 -1.96
CA THR A 36 3.32 -8.18 -2.39
C THR A 36 3.92 -8.04 -3.79
N VAL A 37 5.15 -8.53 -3.97
CA VAL A 37 5.82 -8.63 -5.28
C VAL A 37 5.74 -10.08 -5.76
N THR A 38 5.27 -10.29 -6.98
CA THR A 38 5.25 -11.60 -7.66
C THR A 38 6.13 -11.56 -8.90
N LEU A 39 6.97 -12.59 -9.08
CA LEU A 39 7.81 -12.76 -10.27
C LEU A 39 7.40 -14.05 -10.99
N THR A 40 7.04 -13.95 -12.26
CA THR A 40 6.69 -15.09 -13.11
C THR A 40 7.60 -15.16 -14.34
N ALA A 41 7.79 -16.36 -14.86
CA ALA A 41 8.48 -16.61 -16.12
C ALA A 41 7.59 -17.46 -17.03
N THR A 42 7.79 -17.38 -18.34
CA THR A 42 7.14 -18.31 -19.29
C THR A 42 7.54 -19.76 -18.97
N SER A 43 6.54 -20.62 -18.77
CA SER A 43 6.69 -21.96 -18.18
C SER A 43 7.34 -22.99 -19.11
N THR A 44 7.28 -22.77 -20.43
CA THR A 44 7.82 -23.67 -21.44
C THR A 44 8.31 -22.87 -22.63
N VAL A 45 9.56 -23.08 -23.03
CA VAL A 45 10.14 -22.51 -24.25
C VAL A 45 10.67 -23.66 -25.11
N ALA A 46 10.53 -23.56 -26.43
CA ALA A 46 11.24 -24.45 -27.35
C ALA A 46 12.76 -24.19 -27.23
N GLU A 47 13.61 -25.12 -27.71
CA GLU A 47 15.05 -24.86 -27.80
C GLU A 47 15.30 -23.57 -28.62
N GLY A 48 15.99 -22.59 -28.03
CA GLY A 48 16.20 -21.26 -28.61
C GLY A 48 15.02 -20.27 -28.46
N GLY A 49 14.00 -20.61 -27.66
CA GLY A 49 12.87 -19.75 -27.38
C GLY A 49 13.16 -18.65 -26.34
N VAL A 50 12.42 -17.55 -26.43
CA VAL A 50 12.54 -16.40 -25.52
C VAL A 50 11.81 -16.68 -24.21
N VAL A 51 12.50 -16.49 -23.07
CA VAL A 51 11.89 -16.53 -21.75
C VAL A 51 11.48 -15.10 -21.34
N THR A 52 10.19 -14.85 -21.13
CA THR A 52 9.73 -13.54 -20.64
C THR A 52 9.58 -13.58 -19.12
N TYR A 53 10.28 -12.69 -18.42
CA TYR A 53 10.11 -12.48 -16.99
C TYR A 53 9.17 -11.30 -16.74
N THR A 54 8.18 -11.48 -15.87
CA THR A 54 7.21 -10.44 -15.50
C THR A 54 7.23 -10.26 -13.99
N ALA A 55 7.50 -9.04 -13.54
CA ALA A 55 7.33 -8.66 -12.14
C ALA A 55 5.98 -7.92 -11.98
N SER A 56 5.26 -8.16 -10.89
CA SER A 56 4.02 -7.47 -10.56
C SER A 56 3.92 -7.16 -9.07
N VAL A 57 3.23 -6.06 -8.77
CA VAL A 57 2.86 -5.63 -7.42
C VAL A 57 1.34 -5.49 -7.31
N ASN A 58 0.80 -5.73 -6.12
CA ASN A 58 -0.65 -5.64 -5.88
C ASN A 58 -1.20 -4.20 -5.80
N HIS A 59 -0.32 -3.19 -5.86
CA HIS A 59 -0.66 -1.77 -5.90
C HIS A 59 0.19 -1.05 -6.93
N LYS A 60 -0.27 0.10 -7.42
CA LYS A 60 0.52 0.95 -8.30
C LYS A 60 1.77 1.45 -7.56
N VAL A 61 2.91 1.43 -8.24
CA VAL A 61 4.15 2.00 -7.71
C VAL A 61 3.97 3.50 -7.48
N THR A 62 4.38 3.99 -6.31
CA THR A 62 4.30 5.41 -5.92
C THR A 62 5.65 5.92 -5.49
N GLY A 63 5.90 7.23 -5.67
CA GLY A 63 7.13 7.91 -5.21
C GLY A 63 8.31 7.75 -6.17
N SER A 64 8.73 6.52 -6.46
CA SER A 64 9.84 6.22 -7.38
C SER A 64 9.68 4.86 -8.03
N ASP A 65 10.32 4.66 -9.19
CA ASP A 65 10.29 3.39 -9.91
C ASP A 65 10.76 2.23 -9.03
N LEU A 66 10.09 1.08 -9.18
CA LEU A 66 10.46 -0.16 -8.52
C LEU A 66 11.39 -0.96 -9.42
N VAL A 67 12.60 -1.22 -8.93
CA VAL A 67 13.65 -1.92 -9.68
C VAL A 67 13.84 -3.33 -9.13
N VAL A 68 13.55 -4.34 -9.95
CA VAL A 68 13.72 -5.75 -9.63
C VAL A 68 14.93 -6.30 -10.40
N LYS A 69 15.98 -6.67 -9.66
CA LYS A 69 17.17 -7.28 -10.23
C LYS A 69 17.06 -8.80 -10.20
N LEU A 70 17.16 -9.41 -11.38
CA LEU A 70 17.08 -10.86 -11.54
C LEU A 70 18.47 -11.51 -11.37
N ALA A 71 18.49 -12.76 -10.92
CA ALA A 71 19.73 -13.52 -10.75
C ALA A 71 20.51 -13.74 -12.06
N ASN A 72 19.81 -13.72 -13.20
CA ASN A 72 20.42 -13.76 -14.54
C ASN A 72 21.04 -12.42 -14.99
N GLY A 73 21.07 -11.41 -14.11
CA GLY A 73 21.68 -10.10 -14.36
C GLY A 73 20.75 -9.08 -15.02
N GLN A 74 19.55 -9.47 -15.47
CA GLN A 74 18.58 -8.54 -16.02
C GLN A 74 17.91 -7.68 -14.94
N THR A 75 17.34 -6.56 -15.38
CA THR A 75 16.60 -5.63 -14.52
C THR A 75 15.21 -5.40 -15.09
N ILE A 76 14.18 -5.58 -14.26
CA ILE A 76 12.81 -5.19 -14.56
C ILE A 76 12.52 -3.90 -13.79
N THR A 77 12.16 -2.84 -14.50
CA THR A 77 11.75 -1.56 -13.91
C THR A 77 10.23 -1.42 -14.05
N ILE A 78 9.52 -1.34 -12.93
CA ILE A 78 8.09 -1.00 -12.90
C ILE A 78 8.02 0.51 -12.60
N PRO A 79 7.61 1.34 -13.58
CA PRO A 79 7.57 2.79 -13.40
C PRO A 79 6.48 3.22 -12.43
N VAL A 80 6.63 4.42 -11.87
CA VAL A 80 5.58 5.05 -11.06
C VAL A 80 4.25 5.08 -11.82
N GLY A 81 3.17 4.69 -11.14
CA GLY A 81 1.82 4.61 -11.70
C GLY A 81 1.48 3.26 -12.33
N GLU A 82 2.47 2.40 -12.57
CA GLU A 82 2.26 1.04 -13.05
C GLU A 82 2.31 0.01 -11.92
N SER A 83 1.79 -1.18 -12.20
CA SER A 83 1.81 -2.30 -11.25
C SER A 83 2.56 -3.52 -11.78
N SER A 84 3.07 -3.47 -13.01
CA SER A 84 3.81 -4.59 -13.61
C SER A 84 4.76 -4.13 -14.72
N ALA A 85 5.79 -4.92 -14.99
CA ALA A 85 6.68 -4.76 -16.13
C ALA A 85 7.29 -6.11 -16.51
N SER A 86 7.73 -6.24 -17.77
CA SER A 86 8.29 -7.48 -18.30
C SER A 86 9.55 -7.25 -19.12
N VAL A 87 10.46 -8.22 -19.10
CA VAL A 87 11.68 -8.22 -19.94
C VAL A 87 11.87 -9.59 -20.61
N PRO A 88 12.17 -9.63 -21.92
CA PRO A 88 12.52 -10.86 -22.62
C PRO A 88 13.98 -11.25 -22.35
N PHE A 89 14.22 -12.55 -22.18
CA PHE A 89 15.55 -13.17 -22.10
C PHE A 89 15.73 -14.10 -23.29
N THR A 90 16.79 -13.87 -24.06
CA THR A 90 17.17 -14.64 -25.25
C THR A 90 18.52 -15.30 -25.03
#